data_AF-A0A8C4KPX4-F1
#
_entry.id   AF-A0A8C4KPX4-F1
#
_cell.length_a   1.000
_cell.length_b   1.000
_cell.length_c   1.000
_cell.angle_alpha   90.00
_cell.angle_beta   90.00
_cell.angle_gamma   90.00
#
_symmetry.space_group_name_H-M   'P 1'
#
loop_
_entity.id
_entity.type
_entity.pdbx_description
1 polymer ?
#
loop_
_entity_poly.entity_id
_entity_poly.type
_entity_poly.pdbx_seq_one_letter_code
_entity_poly.pdbx_strand_id
1 'polypeptide(L)'
;MKEASFSKRMAGWDHMQWSQEEEQRAKDKAAENSLVKVQLEDQDKYEREASKYWNEFYKTHKNNFFKDRNWLFLEFPEILPEKKREQLKTEEKSSEPIKINSTSSFPHQDFPGMFEEGKDYWKNNYGEDSSSVQGQIYNKKQAKSITDSPQGKNCREQLGKLESFPGSGAAYRILEVGCGAGNSVFPILKVLCNTPGTFLYCCDFASGAVELVKSHSSYNSAWCFAFVHDVCDDALPYPFPDEILDVILLVFVLSAIHPDRMQRVVNGLAKLLKPGGMLLFRDYGRYDTSQLRFKKGHCLSENFYVRGDGTRVYFFTKDEVWNMFNLAGLTEVQNLVDRRLQVNRKKKVKMQRVWIQSKFQKPLLLSLSNPEETTKRHPYG
;
A
#
# COMPACT_ATOMS: atom_id res chain seq x y z
N MET A 1 22.54 39.76 34.21
CA MET A 1 22.99 38.37 33.94
C MET A 1 21.72 37.57 33.66
N LYS A 2 21.40 37.32 32.37
CA LYS A 2 21.59 36.04 31.65
C LYS A 2 20.86 34.88 32.36
N GLU A 3 19.92 34.12 31.80
CA GLU A 3 19.56 33.73 30.42
C GLU A 3 18.08 33.25 30.43
N ALA A 4 17.21 33.69 29.52
CA ALA A 4 16.88 33.06 28.24
C ALA A 4 16.39 31.59 28.38
N SER A 5 15.07 31.37 28.44
CA SER A 5 14.22 30.96 27.30
C SER A 5 14.17 29.44 27.06
N PHE A 6 12.98 28.84 27.14
CA PHE A 6 12.58 27.77 26.22
C PHE A 6 11.05 27.81 26.02
N SER A 7 10.63 28.69 25.12
CA SER A 7 9.41 28.48 24.32
C SER A 7 9.82 27.64 23.12
N LYS A 8 9.34 26.39 23.04
CA LYS A 8 9.36 25.60 21.82
C LYS A 8 7.93 25.14 21.54
N ARG A 9 7.35 25.69 20.47
CA ARG A 9 6.16 25.12 19.82
C ARG A 9 6.48 23.67 19.44
N MET A 10 5.82 22.70 20.08
CA MET A 10 5.85 21.29 19.64
C MET A 10 4.98 21.16 18.39
N ALA A 11 5.63 21.03 17.22
CA ALA A 11 4.98 20.61 15.98
C ALA A 11 4.81 19.08 16.01
N GLY A 12 3.71 18.57 15.45
CA GLY A 12 3.18 17.24 15.73
C GLY A 12 3.87 16.04 15.06
N TRP A 13 5.21 16.03 14.97
CA TRP A 13 5.99 14.98 14.30
C TRP A 13 7.36 14.75 14.96
N ASP A 14 7.43 14.68 16.29
CA ASP A 14 8.70 14.36 16.97
C ASP A 14 9.02 12.86 16.83
N HIS A 15 10.13 12.55 16.16
CA HIS A 15 10.74 11.22 16.19
C HIS A 15 11.18 10.90 17.61
N MET A 16 10.63 9.82 18.17
CA MET A 16 10.86 9.44 19.57
C MET A 16 11.86 8.29 19.66
N GLN A 17 12.89 8.46 20.47
CA GLN A 17 13.78 7.37 20.89
C GLN A 17 13.31 6.82 22.24
N TRP A 18 13.30 5.49 22.38
CA TRP A 18 13.00 4.85 23.67
C TRP A 18 14.25 4.78 24.51
N SER A 19 14.08 4.91 25.83
CA SER A 19 15.12 4.46 26.75
C SER A 19 15.22 2.92 26.75
N GLN A 20 16.37 2.39 27.17
CA GLN A 20 16.53 0.94 27.33
C GLN A 20 15.49 0.33 28.29
N GLU A 21 15.13 1.06 29.34
CA GLU A 21 14.09 0.63 30.27
C GLU A 21 12.69 0.61 29.65
N GLU A 22 12.34 1.60 28.82
CA GLU A 22 11.06 1.61 28.10
C GLU A 22 10.96 0.41 27.15
N GLU A 23 12.05 0.12 26.45
CA GLU A 23 12.12 -1.03 25.57
C GLU A 23 11.99 -2.36 26.33
N GLN A 24 12.68 -2.50 27.47
CA GLN A 24 12.57 -3.71 28.29
C GLN A 24 11.15 -3.88 28.84
N ARG A 25 10.53 -2.81 29.36
CA ARG A 25 9.14 -2.86 29.83
C ARG A 25 8.17 -3.27 28.73
N ALA A 26 8.39 -2.79 27.51
CA ALA A 26 7.57 -3.15 26.37
C ALA A 26 7.75 -4.63 25.95
N LYS A 27 8.99 -5.14 25.98
CA LYS A 27 9.31 -6.57 25.78
C LYS A 27 8.60 -7.44 26.80
N ASP A 28 8.76 -7.13 28.08
CA ASP A 28 8.15 -7.87 29.19
C ASP A 28 6.63 -7.87 29.05
N LYS A 29 6.04 -6.73 28.67
CA LYS A 29 4.59 -6.62 28.50
C LYS A 29 4.07 -7.44 27.31
N ALA A 30 4.77 -7.42 26.18
CA ALA A 30 4.41 -8.23 25.02
C ALA A 30 4.51 -9.73 25.31
N ALA A 31 5.55 -10.15 26.06
CA ALA A 31 5.70 -11.51 26.53
C ALA A 31 4.54 -11.91 27.47
N GLU A 32 4.19 -11.05 28.43
CA GLU A 32 3.08 -11.26 29.35
C GLU A 32 1.74 -11.44 28.60
N ASN A 33 1.47 -10.58 27.61
CA ASN A 33 0.25 -10.63 26.80
C ASN A 33 0.14 -11.94 25.98
N SER A 34 1.29 -12.56 25.66
CA SER A 34 1.38 -13.78 24.86
C SER A 34 1.41 -15.08 25.69
N LEU A 35 1.38 -14.99 27.02
CA LEU A 35 1.43 -16.16 27.91
C LEU A 35 0.24 -17.11 27.74
N VAL A 36 -0.94 -16.56 27.44
CA VAL A 36 -2.15 -17.35 27.19
C VAL A 36 -2.59 -17.09 25.76
N LYS A 37 -2.55 -18.15 24.96
CA LYS A 37 -3.02 -18.14 23.58
C LYS A 37 -4.51 -18.48 23.50
N VAL A 38 -5.13 -18.05 22.40
CA VAL A 38 -6.46 -18.48 21.98
C VAL A 38 -6.45 -19.98 21.74
N GLN A 39 -7.56 -20.67 22.03
CA GLN A 39 -7.67 -22.12 21.78
C GLN A 39 -7.59 -22.43 20.27
N LEU A 40 -7.08 -23.61 19.91
CA LEU A 40 -6.83 -23.95 18.51
C LEU A 40 -8.11 -23.90 17.65
N GLU A 41 -9.23 -24.37 18.20
CA GLU A 41 -10.52 -24.36 17.51
C GLU A 41 -11.00 -22.94 17.17
N ASP A 42 -10.73 -21.99 18.07
CA ASP A 42 -11.02 -20.58 17.86
C ASP A 42 -10.04 -19.93 16.88
N GLN A 43 -8.76 -20.34 16.88
CA GLN A 43 -7.78 -19.86 15.90
C GLN A 43 -8.19 -20.21 14.46
N ASP A 44 -8.58 -21.47 14.22
CA ASP A 44 -9.04 -21.94 12.91
C ASP A 44 -10.31 -21.21 12.46
N LYS A 45 -11.21 -20.90 13.41
CA LYS A 45 -12.39 -20.09 13.15
C LYS A 45 -12.01 -18.68 12.70
N TYR A 46 -11.06 -18.02 13.37
CA TYR A 46 -10.64 -16.67 13.00
C TYR A 46 -9.96 -16.60 11.62
N GLU A 47 -9.26 -17.65 11.21
CA GLU A 47 -8.73 -17.75 9.84
C GLU A 47 -9.84 -17.97 8.82
N ARG A 48 -10.69 -18.99 9.01
CA ARG A 48 -11.78 -19.32 8.07
C ARG A 48 -12.80 -18.21 7.90
N GLU A 49 -13.12 -17.49 8.98
CA GLU A 49 -14.12 -16.41 8.97
C GLU A 49 -13.51 -15.02 8.78
N ALA A 50 -12.22 -14.91 8.44
CA ALA A 50 -11.53 -13.62 8.32
C ALA A 50 -12.28 -12.60 7.44
N SER A 51 -12.75 -13.01 6.26
CA SER A 51 -13.51 -12.14 5.34
C SER A 51 -14.83 -11.66 5.95
N LYS A 52 -15.51 -12.51 6.74
CA LYS A 52 -16.75 -12.15 7.44
C LYS A 52 -16.50 -11.08 8.50
N TYR A 53 -15.44 -11.20 9.30
CA TYR A 53 -15.09 -10.18 10.29
C TYR A 53 -14.80 -8.81 9.66
N TRP A 54 -14.08 -8.80 8.54
CA TRP A 54 -13.83 -7.55 7.81
C TRP A 54 -15.08 -6.98 7.13
N ASN A 55 -15.95 -7.83 6.56
CA ASN A 55 -17.23 -7.36 6.01
C ASN A 55 -18.13 -6.73 7.09
N GLU A 56 -18.24 -7.35 8.27
CA GLU A 56 -19.01 -6.77 9.38
C GLU A 56 -18.36 -5.48 9.91
N PHE A 57 -17.03 -5.40 9.92
CA PHE A 57 -16.32 -4.16 10.23
C PHE A 57 -16.70 -3.04 9.24
N TYR A 58 -16.64 -3.28 7.94
CA TYR A 58 -16.97 -2.27 6.93
C TYR A 58 -18.46 -1.92 6.89
N LYS A 59 -19.35 -2.89 7.17
CA LYS A 59 -20.78 -2.64 7.32
C LYS A 59 -21.08 -1.70 8.49
N THR A 60 -20.38 -1.90 9.62
CA THR A 60 -20.54 -1.10 10.84
C THR A 60 -19.95 0.31 10.67
N HIS A 61 -18.76 0.39 10.08
CA HIS A 61 -17.95 1.61 10.10
C HIS A 61 -17.98 2.43 8.82
N LYS A 62 -18.30 1.80 7.68
CA LYS A 62 -18.25 2.40 6.35
C LYS A 62 -16.89 3.10 6.12
N ASN A 63 -16.91 4.33 5.62
CA ASN A 63 -15.73 5.18 5.41
C ASN A 63 -15.39 6.10 6.61
N ASN A 64 -16.04 5.93 7.78
CA ASN A 64 -15.93 6.89 8.89
C ASN A 64 -14.86 6.52 9.93
N PHE A 65 -14.33 5.31 9.89
CA PHE A 65 -13.39 4.84 10.91
C PHE A 65 -11.95 5.27 10.66
N PHE A 66 -11.48 5.15 9.42
CA PHE A 66 -10.15 5.58 9.02
C PHE A 66 -10.21 6.98 8.40
N LYS A 67 -9.14 7.74 8.61
CA LYS A 67 -8.93 9.00 7.92
C LYS A 67 -8.28 8.75 6.57
N ASP A 68 -8.51 9.67 5.65
CA ASP A 68 -7.82 9.68 4.37
C ASP A 68 -6.31 9.81 4.55
N ARG A 69 -5.58 8.96 3.81
CA ARG A 69 -4.14 8.76 3.93
C ARG A 69 -3.36 9.75 3.06
N ASN A 70 -3.69 11.04 3.14
CA ASN A 70 -3.00 12.11 2.38
C ASN A 70 -1.49 12.18 2.66
N TRP A 71 -1.03 11.65 3.79
CA TRP A 71 0.39 11.53 4.13
C TRP A 71 1.17 10.58 3.20
N LEU A 72 0.48 9.73 2.42
CA LEU A 72 1.12 8.79 1.50
C LEU A 72 2.06 9.48 0.52
N PHE A 73 1.73 10.67 0.02
CA PHE A 73 2.58 11.38 -0.94
C PHE A 73 3.88 11.91 -0.32
N LEU A 74 3.91 12.10 1.00
CA LEU A 74 5.10 12.52 1.73
C LEU A 74 6.02 11.32 2.01
N GLU A 75 5.44 10.19 2.45
CA GLU A 75 6.22 9.00 2.81
C GLU A 75 6.60 8.15 1.59
N PHE A 76 5.72 8.11 0.60
CA PHE A 76 5.81 7.33 -0.62
C PHE A 76 5.56 8.19 -1.86
N PRO A 77 6.43 9.17 -2.15
CA PRO A 77 6.28 9.99 -3.36
C PRO A 77 6.28 9.15 -4.64
N GLU A 78 6.90 7.96 -4.61
CA GLU A 78 7.00 7.03 -5.74
C GLU A 78 5.65 6.47 -6.21
N ILE A 79 4.55 6.68 -5.48
CA ILE A 79 3.19 6.42 -5.98
C ILE A 79 2.92 7.20 -7.27
N LEU A 80 3.55 8.36 -7.45
CA LEU A 80 3.36 9.20 -8.63
C LEU A 80 4.48 8.99 -9.65
N PRO A 81 4.19 9.06 -10.97
CA PRO A 81 5.21 9.08 -12.00
C PRO A 81 6.24 10.20 -11.77
N GLU A 82 7.48 9.98 -12.17
CA GLU A 82 8.60 10.91 -11.95
C GLU A 82 8.31 12.34 -12.39
N LYS A 83 7.83 12.53 -13.62
CA LYS A 83 7.46 13.84 -14.16
C LYS A 83 6.45 14.57 -13.27
N LYS A 84 5.49 13.85 -12.68
CA LYS A 84 4.48 14.44 -11.80
C LYS A 84 5.09 14.83 -10.45
N ARG A 85 6.02 14.04 -9.91
CA ARG A 85 6.76 14.38 -8.69
C ARG A 85 7.60 15.65 -8.86
N GLU A 86 8.22 15.84 -10.02
CA GLU A 86 9.03 17.02 -10.34
C GLU A 86 8.17 18.29 -10.48
N GLN A 87 7.00 18.18 -11.11
CA GLN A 87 6.03 19.28 -11.22
C GLN A 87 5.58 19.76 -9.83
N LEU A 88 5.16 18.85 -8.95
CA LEU A 88 4.71 19.19 -7.59
C LEU A 88 5.81 19.86 -6.76
N LYS A 89 7.06 19.40 -6.88
CA LYS A 89 8.22 20.04 -6.22
C LYS A 89 8.51 21.45 -6.73
N THR A 90 8.19 21.72 -7.99
CA THR A 90 8.40 23.05 -8.60
C THR A 90 7.31 24.02 -8.17
N GLU A 91 6.06 23.57 -8.12
CA GLU A 91 4.92 24.35 -7.61
C GLU A 91 5.11 24.76 -6.13
N GLU A 92 5.57 23.83 -5.28
CA GLU A 92 5.90 24.13 -3.87
C GLU A 92 7.01 25.19 -3.72
N LYS A 93 8.04 25.16 -4.59
CA LYS A 93 9.11 26.17 -4.57
C LYS A 93 8.70 27.53 -5.10
N SER A 94 7.72 27.57 -6.02
CA SER A 94 7.19 28.82 -6.57
C SER A 94 6.24 29.55 -5.61
N SER A 95 5.81 28.89 -4.53
CA SER A 95 4.85 29.39 -3.55
C SER A 95 5.51 29.77 -2.20
N GLU A 96 6.64 30.49 -2.22
CA GLU A 96 7.20 31.16 -1.03
C GLU A 96 6.62 32.57 -0.78
N PRO A 97 6.52 33.03 0.50
CA PRO A 97 5.50 33.96 0.93
C PRO A 97 5.84 35.44 0.70
N ILE A 98 4.85 36.21 0.22
CA ILE A 98 4.84 37.67 0.31
C ILE A 98 4.92 38.05 1.79
N LYS A 99 6.00 38.75 2.18
CA LYS A 99 6.14 39.36 3.52
C LYS A 99 5.01 40.37 3.73
N ILE A 100 4.07 40.05 4.62
CA ILE A 100 3.16 41.05 5.20
C ILE A 100 3.48 41.16 6.68
N ASN A 101 3.83 42.38 7.09
CA ASN A 101 4.20 42.72 8.45
C ASN A 101 3.04 42.49 9.43
N SER A 102 3.43 42.05 10.62
CA SER A 102 2.69 41.92 11.87
C SER A 102 1.50 42.86 12.07
N THR A 103 0.32 42.29 12.33
CA THR A 103 -0.39 42.28 13.62
C THR A 103 -1.77 41.64 13.46
N SER A 104 -2.24 41.04 14.56
CA SER A 104 -3.55 40.40 14.76
C SER A 104 -3.61 38.88 14.58
N SER A 105 -4.26 38.28 15.57
CA SER A 105 -4.48 36.88 15.89
C SER A 105 -5.23 36.10 14.80
N PHE A 106 -4.64 34.99 14.34
CA PHE A 106 -5.28 34.03 13.43
C PHE A 106 -6.24 33.09 14.19
N PRO A 107 -7.54 33.02 13.83
CA PRO A 107 -8.35 31.84 14.09
C PRO A 107 -8.04 30.74 13.07
N HIS A 108 -8.41 29.51 13.43
CA HIS A 108 -8.44 28.33 12.56
C HIS A 108 -8.85 28.67 11.12
N GLN A 109 -7.99 28.35 10.15
CA GLN A 109 -8.36 28.27 8.74
C GLN A 109 -8.30 26.81 8.30
N ASP A 110 -9.50 26.24 8.18
CA ASP A 110 -9.84 25.28 7.14
C ASP A 110 -9.39 25.85 5.79
N PHE A 111 -8.81 25.03 4.92
CA PHE A 111 -8.53 25.41 3.53
C PHE A 111 -9.85 25.70 2.79
N PRO A 112 -10.15 26.95 2.37
CA PRO A 112 -11.30 27.24 1.54
C PRO A 112 -10.82 27.69 0.15
N GLY A 113 -11.08 26.89 -0.88
CA GLY A 113 -10.82 27.33 -2.25
C GLY A 113 -10.53 26.21 -3.23
N MET A 114 -11.47 25.28 -3.41
CA MET A 114 -11.71 24.53 -4.65
C MET A 114 -13.03 23.76 -4.49
N PHE A 115 -14.07 24.48 -4.08
CA PHE A 115 -15.45 24.05 -4.14
C PHE A 115 -16.14 25.05 -5.06
N GLU A 116 -16.38 24.63 -6.30
CA GLU A 116 -17.49 25.01 -7.21
C GLU A 116 -17.16 24.76 -8.69
N GLU A 117 -15.89 24.58 -9.10
CA GLU A 117 -15.57 24.39 -10.55
C GLU A 117 -15.53 22.93 -11.04
N GLY A 118 -15.75 21.95 -10.15
CA GLY A 118 -15.71 20.52 -10.51
C GLY A 118 -17.00 19.95 -11.11
N LYS A 119 -18.10 20.71 -11.11
CA LYS A 119 -19.41 20.24 -11.60
C LYS A 119 -19.67 20.64 -13.06
N ASP A 120 -19.14 21.78 -13.51
CA ASP A 120 -19.43 22.31 -14.85
C ASP A 120 -18.57 21.72 -15.96
N TYR A 121 -17.41 21.13 -15.63
CA TYR A 121 -16.57 20.43 -16.60
C TYR A 121 -17.11 19.05 -17.02
N TRP A 122 -17.94 18.43 -16.17
CA TRP A 122 -18.47 17.07 -16.37
C TRP A 122 -19.74 17.00 -17.24
N LYS A 123 -20.46 18.13 -17.42
CA LYS A 123 -21.66 18.16 -18.28
C LYS A 123 -21.39 18.46 -19.75
N ASN A 124 -20.24 19.07 -20.06
CA ASN A 124 -20.03 19.65 -21.39
C ASN A 124 -19.28 18.77 -22.39
N ASN A 125 -18.82 17.56 -22.03
CA ASN A 125 -17.99 16.77 -22.95
C ASN A 125 -18.44 15.36 -23.30
N TYR A 126 -19.34 14.69 -22.56
CA TYR A 126 -19.78 13.35 -22.96
C TYR A 126 -21.24 13.10 -22.60
N GLY A 127 -22.05 12.92 -23.65
CA GLY A 127 -23.46 12.58 -23.57
C GLY A 127 -23.68 11.21 -22.97
N GLU A 128 -24.83 11.08 -22.33
CA GLU A 128 -25.42 9.85 -21.85
C GLU A 128 -25.33 8.74 -22.89
N ASP A 129 -24.71 7.61 -22.55
CA ASP A 129 -25.36 6.33 -22.82
C ASP A 129 -24.86 5.23 -21.87
N SER A 130 -25.84 4.68 -21.16
CA SER A 130 -25.72 3.57 -20.24
C SER A 130 -25.95 2.28 -21.00
N SER A 131 -25.04 1.31 -20.88
CA SER A 131 -25.49 -0.08 -20.73
C SER A 131 -24.49 -0.89 -19.90
N SER A 132 -25.08 -1.58 -18.92
CA SER A 132 -24.51 -2.56 -18.03
C SER A 132 -23.79 -3.69 -18.77
N VAL A 133 -22.56 -4.01 -18.39
CA VAL A 133 -21.91 -5.28 -18.75
C VAL A 133 -21.68 -6.09 -17.48
N GLN A 134 -22.49 -7.14 -17.33
CA GLN A 134 -22.35 -8.20 -16.34
C GLN A 134 -21.02 -8.95 -16.53
N GLY A 135 -20.48 -9.42 -15.40
CA GLY A 135 -19.15 -10.02 -15.30
C GLY A 135 -18.89 -11.18 -16.26
N GLN A 136 -17.71 -11.15 -16.88
CA GLN A 136 -17.13 -12.30 -17.54
C GLN A 136 -16.09 -12.94 -16.62
N ILE A 137 -16.36 -14.21 -16.28
CA ILE A 137 -15.45 -15.12 -15.60
C ILE A 137 -14.40 -15.57 -16.62
N TYR A 138 -13.12 -15.29 -16.32
CA TYR A 138 -12.00 -15.78 -17.12
C TYR A 138 -11.81 -17.29 -16.88
N ASN A 139 -11.92 -18.08 -17.95
CA ASN A 139 -11.85 -19.53 -17.91
C ASN A 139 -10.51 -20.00 -18.51
N LYS A 140 -9.56 -20.39 -17.66
CA LYS A 140 -8.28 -20.96 -18.10
C LYS A 140 -8.41 -22.47 -18.32
N LYS A 141 -8.83 -22.89 -19.51
CA LYS A 141 -8.67 -24.27 -19.97
C LYS A 141 -8.27 -24.32 -21.45
N GLN A 142 -6.97 -24.45 -21.70
CA GLN A 142 -6.38 -25.44 -22.62
C GLN A 142 -4.88 -25.13 -22.80
N ALA A 143 -4.04 -25.92 -22.13
CA ALA A 143 -2.68 -26.16 -22.58
C ALA A 143 -2.40 -27.65 -22.32
N LYS A 144 -2.69 -28.49 -23.32
CA LYS A 144 -2.16 -29.86 -23.39
C LYS A 144 -1.45 -30.03 -24.73
N SER A 145 -0.14 -30.27 -24.59
CA SER A 145 0.78 -31.04 -25.45
C SER A 145 0.50 -31.12 -26.96
N ILE A 146 1.40 -30.55 -27.76
CA ILE A 146 1.85 -31.17 -29.02
C ILE A 146 3.37 -30.98 -29.11
N THR A 147 4.08 -32.11 -29.07
CA THR A 147 5.48 -32.25 -29.48
C THR A 147 5.59 -32.36 -30.99
N ASP A 148 6.80 -32.03 -31.47
CA ASP A 148 7.41 -32.29 -32.78
C ASP A 148 7.39 -31.15 -33.83
N SER A 149 8.63 -30.74 -34.14
CA SER A 149 9.13 -29.72 -35.08
C SER A 149 9.02 -30.17 -36.56
N PRO A 150 9.57 -29.47 -37.59
CA PRO A 150 10.13 -28.10 -37.68
C PRO A 150 9.58 -27.28 -38.87
N GLN A 151 9.63 -25.94 -38.80
CA GLN A 151 10.11 -25.07 -39.88
C GLN A 151 10.00 -23.60 -39.48
N GLY A 152 11.14 -22.91 -39.50
CA GLY A 152 11.21 -21.49 -39.22
C GLY A 152 10.45 -20.67 -40.26
N LYS A 153 9.59 -19.78 -39.78
CA LYS A 153 9.26 -18.47 -40.35
C LYS A 153 8.42 -17.70 -39.32
N ASN A 154 8.80 -16.44 -39.12
CA ASN A 154 8.09 -15.36 -38.43
C ASN A 154 8.11 -15.33 -36.89
N CYS A 155 9.30 -15.14 -36.31
CA CYS A 155 9.48 -14.61 -34.94
C CYS A 155 8.99 -13.16 -34.73
N ARG A 156 8.13 -12.62 -35.60
CA ARG A 156 7.61 -11.24 -35.50
C ARG A 156 6.08 -11.14 -35.48
N GLU A 157 5.36 -12.24 -35.62
CA GLU A 157 3.88 -12.24 -35.71
C GLU A 157 3.16 -12.85 -34.49
N GLN A 158 3.89 -13.34 -33.48
CA GLN A 158 3.31 -13.80 -32.20
C GLN A 158 3.38 -12.76 -31.07
N LEU A 159 3.71 -11.51 -31.37
CA LEU A 159 3.77 -10.39 -30.41
C LEU A 159 2.59 -9.42 -30.59
N GLY A 160 1.41 -9.94 -30.91
CA GLY A 160 0.30 -9.15 -31.48
C GLY A 160 -1.09 -9.62 -31.08
N LYS A 161 -1.34 -9.75 -29.77
CA LYS A 161 -2.66 -9.65 -29.12
C LYS A 161 -2.41 -9.60 -27.62
N LEU A 162 -1.92 -8.46 -27.12
CA LEU A 162 -2.04 -8.18 -25.70
C LEU A 162 -3.53 -8.11 -25.42
N GLU A 163 -4.08 -9.11 -24.73
CA GLU A 163 -5.50 -9.13 -24.35
C GLU A 163 -5.85 -7.78 -23.71
N SER A 164 -6.96 -7.17 -24.15
CA SER A 164 -7.38 -5.88 -23.62
C SER A 164 -7.83 -6.05 -22.17
N PHE A 165 -6.98 -5.65 -21.22
CA PHE A 165 -7.31 -5.59 -19.79
C PHE A 165 -7.56 -4.13 -19.33
N PRO A 166 -8.27 -3.89 -18.21
CA PRO A 166 -8.51 -2.55 -17.68
C PRO A 166 -7.18 -1.82 -17.46
N GLY A 167 -6.99 -0.60 -17.99
CA GLY A 167 -5.73 0.13 -17.83
C GLY A 167 -4.57 -0.34 -18.71
N SER A 168 -4.82 -1.19 -19.73
CA SER A 168 -3.81 -1.63 -20.70
C SER A 168 -3.11 -0.45 -21.40
N GLY A 169 -3.81 0.65 -21.66
CA GLY A 169 -3.25 1.87 -22.27
C GLY A 169 -2.41 2.76 -21.33
N ALA A 170 -2.35 2.47 -20.03
CA ALA A 170 -1.58 3.28 -19.08
C ALA A 170 -0.09 2.91 -19.10
N ALA A 171 0.77 3.93 -19.07
CA ALA A 171 2.22 3.78 -18.99
C ALA A 171 2.72 3.58 -17.54
N TYR A 172 1.90 3.97 -16.55
CA TYR A 172 2.22 3.89 -15.14
C TYR A 172 1.07 3.24 -14.36
N ARG A 173 1.31 2.08 -13.77
CA ARG A 173 0.24 1.26 -13.16
C ARG A 173 0.52 0.98 -11.69
N ILE A 174 -0.49 1.23 -10.86
CA ILE A 174 -0.41 1.12 -9.40
C ILE A 174 -1.41 0.06 -8.95
N LEU A 175 -1.03 -0.79 -7.99
CA LEU A 175 -1.95 -1.66 -7.27
C LEU A 175 -1.99 -1.27 -5.80
N GLU A 176 -3.16 -0.89 -5.28
CA GLU A 176 -3.41 -0.85 -3.83
C GLU A 176 -4.00 -2.18 -3.38
N VAL A 177 -3.25 -2.92 -2.56
CA VAL A 177 -3.74 -4.13 -1.90
C VAL A 177 -4.40 -3.74 -0.58
N GLY A 178 -5.56 -4.31 -0.25
CA GLY A 178 -6.31 -4.01 0.97
C GLY A 178 -6.89 -2.60 0.96
N CYS A 179 -7.63 -2.27 -0.11
CA CYS A 179 -8.13 -0.91 -0.35
C CYS A 179 -9.18 -0.45 0.68
N GLY A 180 -9.82 -1.38 1.40
CA GLY A 180 -10.82 -1.08 2.41
C GLY A 180 -11.92 -0.15 1.89
N ALA A 181 -12.26 0.88 2.66
CA ALA A 181 -13.25 1.88 2.26
C ALA A 181 -12.69 2.97 1.31
N GLY A 182 -11.47 2.80 0.77
CA GLY A 182 -10.88 3.71 -0.23
C GLY A 182 -10.14 4.92 0.34
N ASN A 183 -9.77 4.92 1.63
CA ASN A 183 -9.07 6.05 2.26
C ASN A 183 -7.68 6.36 1.68
N SER A 184 -7.10 5.49 0.85
CA SER A 184 -5.91 5.83 0.03
C SER A 184 -6.26 5.94 -1.43
N VAL A 185 -7.13 5.05 -1.93
CA VAL A 185 -7.71 5.10 -3.27
C VAL A 185 -8.13 6.52 -3.66
N PHE A 186 -8.98 7.20 -2.88
CA PHE A 186 -9.51 8.50 -3.29
C PHE A 186 -8.50 9.65 -3.26
N PRO A 187 -7.64 9.78 -2.23
CA PRO A 187 -6.49 10.69 -2.30
C PRO A 187 -5.61 10.45 -3.54
N ILE A 188 -5.32 9.19 -3.87
CA ILE A 188 -4.54 8.82 -5.06
C ILE A 188 -5.28 9.24 -6.34
N LEU A 189 -6.55 8.85 -6.50
CA LEU A 189 -7.35 9.18 -7.68
C LEU A 189 -7.48 10.69 -7.90
N LYS A 190 -7.56 11.48 -6.83
CA LYS A 190 -7.61 12.95 -6.93
C LYS A 190 -6.35 13.54 -7.59
N VAL A 191 -5.20 12.87 -7.46
CA VAL A 191 -3.95 13.28 -8.13
C VAL A 191 -3.83 12.65 -9.51
N LEU A 192 -4.22 11.38 -9.65
CA LEU A 192 -4.12 10.64 -10.91
C LEU A 192 -5.06 11.14 -12.00
N CYS A 193 -6.25 11.65 -11.66
CA CYS A 193 -7.19 12.16 -12.66
C CYS A 193 -6.62 13.31 -13.52
N ASN A 194 -5.58 13.99 -13.02
CA ASN A 194 -4.84 15.04 -13.72
C ASN A 194 -3.46 14.56 -14.24
N THR A 195 -3.24 13.25 -14.30
CA THR A 195 -1.96 12.64 -14.71
C THR A 195 -2.22 11.59 -15.79
N PRO A 196 -2.27 12.00 -17.08
CA PRO A 196 -2.53 11.10 -18.20
C PRO A 196 -1.57 9.90 -18.23
N GLY A 197 -2.08 8.75 -18.66
CA GLY A 197 -1.30 7.52 -18.75
C GLY A 197 -1.04 6.83 -17.41
N THR A 198 -1.80 7.18 -16.37
CA THR A 198 -1.80 6.47 -15.08
C THR A 198 -3.05 5.61 -14.91
N PHE A 199 -2.94 4.50 -14.17
CA PHE A 199 -4.09 3.67 -13.83
C PHE A 199 -3.93 3.04 -12.45
N LEU A 200 -4.99 3.07 -11.65
CA LEU A 200 -5.03 2.50 -10.31
C LEU A 200 -5.88 1.23 -10.29
N TYR A 201 -5.25 0.11 -9.96
CA TYR A 201 -5.96 -1.06 -9.49
C TYR A 201 -6.08 -1.00 -7.97
N CYS A 202 -7.20 -1.44 -7.43
CA CYS A 202 -7.34 -1.61 -5.99
C CYS A 202 -8.15 -2.85 -5.66
N CYS A 203 -7.69 -3.62 -4.68
CA CYS A 203 -8.37 -4.84 -4.29
C CYS A 203 -8.51 -5.00 -2.78
N ASP A 204 -9.54 -5.75 -2.39
CA ASP A 204 -9.74 -6.20 -1.04
C ASP A 204 -10.41 -7.58 -1.08
N PHE A 205 -10.11 -8.44 -0.12
CA PHE A 205 -10.74 -9.76 -0.01
C PHE A 205 -12.16 -9.69 0.58
N ALA A 206 -12.49 -8.57 1.26
CA ALA A 206 -13.84 -8.27 1.74
C ALA A 206 -14.64 -7.58 0.64
N SER A 207 -15.70 -8.22 0.14
CA SER A 207 -16.55 -7.65 -0.91
C SER A 207 -17.19 -6.32 -0.52
N GLY A 208 -17.58 -6.16 0.76
CA GLY A 208 -18.16 -4.92 1.28
C GLY A 208 -17.21 -3.73 1.22
N ALA A 209 -15.89 -3.94 1.34
CA ALA A 209 -14.89 -2.88 1.12
C ALA A 209 -14.88 -2.43 -0.35
N VAL A 210 -14.81 -3.39 -1.28
CA VAL A 210 -14.82 -3.11 -2.72
C VAL A 210 -16.10 -2.39 -3.16
N GLU A 211 -17.25 -2.77 -2.58
CA GLU A 211 -18.53 -2.08 -2.82
C GLU A 211 -18.53 -0.63 -2.31
N LEU A 212 -17.94 -0.36 -1.14
CA LEU A 212 -17.77 1.02 -0.64
C LEU A 212 -16.91 1.85 -1.59
N VAL A 213 -15.85 1.26 -2.16
CA VAL A 213 -15.00 1.96 -3.13
C VAL A 213 -15.78 2.25 -4.41
N LYS A 214 -16.48 1.26 -4.97
CA LYS A 214 -17.24 1.40 -6.22
C LYS A 214 -18.44 2.35 -6.11
N SER A 215 -19.05 2.46 -4.93
CA SER A 215 -20.21 3.34 -4.70
C SER A 215 -19.83 4.79 -4.36
N HIS A 216 -18.54 5.07 -4.17
CA HIS A 216 -18.08 6.42 -3.89
C HIS A 216 -18.21 7.32 -5.14
N SER A 217 -18.64 8.57 -4.95
CA SER A 217 -18.90 9.50 -6.06
C SER A 217 -17.67 9.85 -6.90
N SER A 218 -16.47 9.76 -6.31
CA SER A 218 -15.20 9.96 -7.02
C SER A 218 -14.66 8.70 -7.72
N TYR A 219 -15.35 7.56 -7.63
CA TYR A 219 -14.96 6.36 -8.38
C TYR A 219 -15.19 6.58 -9.88
N ASN A 220 -14.17 6.26 -10.69
CA ASN A 220 -14.25 6.37 -12.14
C ASN A 220 -13.48 5.21 -12.78
N SER A 221 -14.17 4.39 -13.56
CA SER A 221 -13.61 3.21 -14.22
C SER A 221 -12.56 3.51 -15.29
N ALA A 222 -12.49 4.76 -15.77
CA ALA A 222 -11.45 5.20 -16.70
C ALA A 222 -10.06 5.29 -16.05
N TRP A 223 -10.01 5.51 -14.73
CA TRP A 223 -8.76 5.73 -13.97
C TRP A 223 -8.52 4.68 -12.89
N CYS A 224 -9.56 3.94 -12.52
CA CYS A 224 -9.55 3.02 -11.40
C CYS A 224 -10.25 1.70 -11.75
N PHE A 225 -9.72 0.58 -11.27
CA PHE A 225 -10.43 -0.70 -11.29
C PHE A 225 -10.40 -1.36 -9.91
N ALA A 226 -11.55 -1.36 -9.23
CA ALA A 226 -11.73 -2.03 -7.95
C ALA A 226 -12.24 -3.48 -8.12
N PHE A 227 -11.63 -4.45 -7.46
CA PHE A 227 -12.00 -5.86 -7.57
C PHE A 227 -11.82 -6.65 -6.26
N VAL A 228 -12.63 -7.69 -6.07
CA VAL A 228 -12.51 -8.59 -4.92
C VAL A 228 -11.38 -9.56 -5.19
N HIS A 229 -10.42 -9.65 -4.27
CA HIS A 229 -9.28 -10.54 -4.42
C HIS A 229 -8.67 -10.91 -3.08
N ASP A 230 -8.56 -12.21 -2.79
CA ASP A 230 -7.77 -12.71 -1.66
C ASP A 230 -6.34 -12.94 -2.15
N VAL A 231 -5.42 -12.05 -1.75
CA VAL A 231 -4.00 -12.16 -2.10
C VAL A 231 -3.31 -13.42 -1.54
N CYS A 232 -3.99 -14.13 -0.64
CA CYS A 232 -3.49 -15.37 -0.08
C CYS A 232 -3.97 -16.62 -0.84
N ASP A 233 -4.81 -16.46 -1.89
CA ASP A 233 -5.25 -17.52 -2.79
C ASP A 233 -4.52 -17.43 -4.14
N ASP A 234 -3.50 -18.26 -4.32
CA ASP A 234 -2.66 -18.28 -5.53
C ASP A 234 -3.42 -18.72 -6.80
N ALA A 235 -4.61 -19.32 -6.66
CA ALA A 235 -5.41 -19.79 -7.79
C ALA A 235 -6.27 -18.68 -8.41
N LEU A 236 -6.49 -17.57 -7.69
CA LEU A 236 -7.26 -16.44 -8.19
C LEU A 236 -6.44 -15.63 -9.20
N PRO A 237 -6.90 -15.46 -10.45
CA PRO A 237 -6.21 -14.62 -11.41
C PRO A 237 -6.40 -13.14 -11.07
N TYR A 238 -5.36 -12.34 -11.28
CA TYR A 238 -5.48 -10.89 -11.34
C TYR A 238 -6.20 -10.48 -12.64
N PRO A 239 -6.90 -9.33 -12.66
CA PRO A 239 -7.58 -8.82 -13.86
C PRO A 239 -6.59 -8.20 -14.87
N PHE A 240 -5.32 -8.55 -14.77
CA PHE A 240 -4.20 -8.05 -15.57
C PHE A 240 -3.04 -9.05 -15.52
N PRO A 241 -2.14 -9.05 -16.52
CA PRO A 241 -0.99 -9.96 -16.55
C PRO A 241 0.11 -9.58 -15.54
N ASP A 242 0.99 -10.54 -15.27
CA ASP A 242 2.19 -10.34 -14.44
C ASP A 242 3.15 -9.30 -15.08
N GLU A 243 4.08 -8.79 -14.27
CA GLU A 243 5.15 -7.86 -14.68
C GLU A 243 4.71 -6.53 -15.33
N ILE A 244 3.55 -5.99 -14.96
CA ILE A 244 3.06 -4.71 -15.50
C ILE A 244 3.05 -3.54 -14.53
N LEU A 245 3.19 -3.82 -13.22
CA LEU A 245 2.99 -2.82 -12.18
C LEU A 245 4.26 -2.03 -11.92
N ASP A 246 4.13 -0.71 -11.90
CA ASP A 246 5.17 0.22 -11.44
C ASP A 246 5.25 0.24 -9.92
N VAL A 247 4.10 0.18 -9.27
CA VAL A 247 3.98 0.36 -7.83
C VAL A 247 2.95 -0.60 -7.25
N ILE A 248 3.31 -1.24 -6.15
CA ILE A 248 2.36 -1.93 -5.26
C ILE A 248 2.38 -1.22 -3.91
N LEU A 249 1.20 -0.81 -3.45
CA LEU A 249 0.97 -0.28 -2.10
C LEU A 249 0.44 -1.39 -1.20
N LEU A 250 1.17 -1.65 -0.11
CA LEU A 250 0.87 -2.68 0.89
C LEU A 250 0.84 -2.04 2.28
N VAL A 251 -0.24 -1.30 2.56
CA VAL A 251 -0.38 -0.44 3.76
C VAL A 251 -1.45 -0.99 4.71
N PHE A 252 -1.05 -1.48 5.88
CA PHE A 252 -1.89 -2.12 6.90
C PHE A 252 -2.62 -3.37 6.40
N VAL A 253 -1.93 -4.22 5.63
CA VAL A 253 -2.49 -5.42 5.00
C VAL A 253 -1.90 -6.69 5.58
N LEU A 254 -0.57 -6.84 5.53
CA LEU A 254 0.08 -8.07 5.97
C LEU A 254 -0.24 -8.35 7.44
N SER A 255 -0.40 -7.33 8.28
CA SER A 255 -0.80 -7.54 9.67
C SER A 255 -2.13 -8.27 9.85
N ALA A 256 -3.04 -8.24 8.87
CA ALA A 256 -4.32 -8.95 8.95
C ALA A 256 -4.23 -10.42 8.49
N ILE A 257 -3.10 -10.82 7.90
CA ILE A 257 -2.85 -12.14 7.30
C ILE A 257 -2.09 -13.02 8.28
N HIS A 258 -2.35 -14.33 8.28
CA HIS A 258 -1.60 -15.26 9.12
C HIS A 258 -0.11 -15.27 8.74
N PRO A 259 0.85 -15.23 9.69
CA PRO A 259 2.28 -15.15 9.41
C PRO A 259 2.80 -16.17 8.40
N ASP A 260 2.36 -17.43 8.49
CA ASP A 260 2.77 -18.51 7.60
C ASP A 260 2.39 -18.29 6.12
N ARG A 261 1.43 -17.40 5.85
CA ARG A 261 0.97 -17.08 4.49
C ARG A 261 1.66 -15.83 3.93
N MET A 262 2.26 -14.98 4.76
CA MET A 262 2.79 -13.67 4.35
C MET A 262 3.90 -13.79 3.30
N GLN A 263 4.85 -14.73 3.46
CA GLN A 263 5.94 -14.92 2.48
C GLN A 263 5.39 -15.24 1.08
N ARG A 264 4.36 -16.09 1.01
CA ARG A 264 3.72 -16.47 -0.24
C ARG A 264 3.01 -15.29 -0.90
N VAL A 265 2.32 -14.47 -0.09
CA VAL A 265 1.70 -13.22 -0.55
C VAL A 265 2.76 -12.28 -1.16
N VAL A 266 3.86 -12.04 -0.47
CA VAL A 266 4.93 -11.17 -0.97
C VAL A 266 5.57 -11.73 -2.24
N ASN A 267 5.79 -13.06 -2.31
CA ASN A 267 6.26 -13.72 -3.54
C ASN A 267 5.29 -13.53 -4.72
N GLY A 268 3.98 -13.61 -4.48
CA GLY A 268 2.96 -13.37 -5.49
C GLY A 268 2.99 -11.93 -5.99
N LEU A 269 2.98 -10.95 -5.08
CA LEU A 269 3.02 -9.53 -5.40
C LEU A 269 4.30 -9.13 -6.15
N ALA A 270 5.46 -9.68 -5.78
CA ALA A 270 6.73 -9.41 -6.45
C ALA A 270 6.73 -9.83 -7.94
N LYS A 271 5.96 -10.86 -8.32
CA LYS A 271 5.80 -11.27 -9.73
C LYS A 271 5.02 -10.27 -10.56
N LEU A 272 4.10 -9.52 -9.95
CA LEU A 272 3.28 -8.53 -10.66
C LEU A 272 4.05 -7.25 -10.98
N LEU A 273 5.12 -6.97 -10.22
CA LEU A 273 6.00 -5.83 -10.49
C LEU A 273 6.81 -6.05 -11.77
N LYS A 274 6.90 -5.01 -12.59
CA LYS A 274 7.88 -4.98 -13.68
C LYS A 274 9.30 -4.80 -13.10
N PRO A 275 10.36 -5.10 -13.87
CA PRO A 275 11.73 -4.76 -13.48
C PRO A 275 11.86 -3.26 -13.13
N GLY A 276 12.44 -2.94 -11.97
CA GLY A 276 12.51 -1.58 -11.44
C GLY A 276 11.23 -1.09 -10.73
N GLY A 277 10.14 -1.86 -10.74
CA GLY A 277 8.91 -1.55 -10.00
C GLY A 277 9.11 -1.62 -8.49
N MET A 278 8.30 -0.88 -7.73
CA MET A 278 8.46 -0.72 -6.28
C MET A 278 7.29 -1.30 -5.49
N LEU A 279 7.62 -2.00 -4.40
CA LEU A 279 6.68 -2.35 -3.34
C LEU A 279 6.87 -1.36 -2.17
N LEU A 280 5.79 -0.67 -1.82
CA LEU A 280 5.74 0.32 -0.77
C LEU A 280 4.94 -0.25 0.40
N PHE A 281 5.61 -0.44 1.53
CA PHE A 281 5.08 -1.16 2.68
C PHE A 281 4.96 -0.24 3.90
N ARG A 282 3.82 -0.27 4.57
CA ARG A 282 3.68 0.31 5.91
C ARG A 282 2.74 -0.52 6.77
N ASP A 283 3.20 -1.00 7.92
CA ASP A 283 2.36 -1.77 8.83
C ASP A 283 2.76 -1.58 10.30
N TYR A 284 2.03 -2.21 11.23
CA TYR A 284 2.26 -2.07 12.67
C TYR A 284 3.62 -2.63 13.08
N GLY A 285 4.41 -1.83 13.80
CA GLY A 285 5.68 -2.28 14.36
C GLY A 285 5.52 -2.88 15.75
N ARG A 286 6.44 -3.78 16.11
CA ARG A 286 6.52 -4.35 17.46
C ARG A 286 6.56 -3.24 18.51
N TYR A 287 5.89 -3.54 19.61
CA TYR A 287 5.75 -2.72 20.79
C TYR A 287 4.94 -1.42 20.58
N ASP A 288 4.20 -1.30 19.48
CA ASP A 288 3.17 -0.26 19.38
C ASP A 288 2.21 -0.34 20.58
N THR A 289 1.72 0.80 21.06
CA THR A 289 0.79 0.87 22.20
C THR A 289 -0.47 0.00 21.98
N SER A 290 -0.88 -0.27 20.75
CA SER A 290 -1.96 -1.22 20.45
C SER A 290 -1.57 -2.67 20.75
N GLN A 291 -0.33 -3.10 20.50
CA GLN A 291 0.17 -4.42 20.91
C GLN A 291 0.20 -4.55 22.44
N LEU A 292 0.77 -3.56 23.12
CA LEU A 292 1.02 -3.61 24.56
C LEU A 292 -0.26 -3.60 25.41
N ARG A 293 -1.39 -3.16 24.82
CA ARG A 293 -2.70 -3.10 25.48
C ARG A 293 -3.52 -4.38 25.39
N PHE A 294 -3.13 -5.34 24.55
CA PHE A 294 -3.83 -6.63 24.52
C PHE A 294 -3.83 -7.27 25.91
N LYS A 295 -4.88 -8.05 26.18
CA LYS A 295 -4.98 -8.88 27.38
C LYS A 295 -4.63 -10.31 27.01
N LYS A 296 -4.30 -11.11 28.03
CA LYS A 296 -4.11 -12.55 27.90
C LYS A 296 -5.34 -13.19 27.27
N GLY A 297 -5.15 -14.23 26.46
CA GLY A 297 -6.24 -14.91 25.74
C GLY A 297 -6.61 -14.28 24.39
N HIS A 298 -5.90 -13.25 23.93
CA HIS A 298 -6.05 -12.66 22.59
C HIS A 298 -4.90 -12.99 21.64
N CYS A 299 -3.84 -13.62 22.13
CA CYS A 299 -2.68 -14.00 21.34
C CYS A 299 -3.01 -15.26 20.51
N LEU A 300 -2.92 -15.17 19.19
CA LEU A 300 -3.10 -16.31 18.28
C LEU A 300 -1.76 -17.06 18.14
N SER A 301 -0.71 -16.32 17.80
CA SER A 301 0.67 -16.80 17.70
C SER A 301 1.63 -15.65 18.04
N GLU A 302 2.95 -15.90 18.00
CA GLU A 302 3.92 -14.89 18.45
C GLU A 302 3.74 -13.57 17.67
N ASN A 303 3.45 -12.48 18.40
CA ASN A 303 3.16 -11.15 17.86
C ASN A 303 1.90 -11.05 16.98
N PHE A 304 1.06 -12.09 16.93
CA PHE A 304 -0.20 -12.12 16.20
C PHE A 304 -1.39 -12.19 17.15
N TYR A 305 -2.34 -11.27 17.02
CA TYR A 305 -3.44 -11.11 17.98
C TYR A 305 -4.79 -10.97 17.28
N VAL A 306 -5.84 -11.39 17.96
CA VAL A 306 -7.23 -11.14 17.58
C VAL A 306 -7.82 -9.96 18.37
N ARG A 307 -8.49 -9.05 17.66
CA ARG A 307 -9.18 -7.87 18.20
C ARG A 307 -10.60 -8.24 18.64
N GLY A 308 -11.24 -7.32 19.37
CA GLY A 308 -12.61 -7.54 19.89
C GLY A 308 -13.69 -7.66 18.81
N ASP A 309 -13.43 -7.18 17.59
CA ASP A 309 -14.31 -7.32 16.41
C ASP A 309 -14.01 -8.61 15.60
N GLY A 310 -13.08 -9.45 16.07
CA GLY A 310 -12.64 -10.66 15.39
C GLY A 310 -11.62 -10.44 14.27
N THR A 311 -11.31 -9.19 13.91
CA THR A 311 -10.20 -8.89 12.99
C THR A 311 -8.86 -9.15 13.69
N ARG A 312 -7.79 -9.29 12.90
CA ARG A 312 -6.48 -9.73 13.41
C ARG A 312 -5.40 -8.71 13.11
N VAL A 313 -4.31 -8.80 13.87
CA VAL A 313 -3.17 -7.89 13.73
C VAL A 313 -1.87 -8.57 14.13
N TYR A 314 -0.90 -8.55 13.22
CA TYR A 314 0.50 -8.87 13.46
C TYR A 314 1.32 -7.60 13.73
N PHE A 315 2.38 -7.73 14.51
CA PHE A 315 3.32 -6.64 14.79
C PHE A 315 4.74 -7.00 14.35
N PHE A 316 5.27 -6.22 13.41
CA PHE A 316 6.51 -6.52 12.68
C PHE A 316 7.75 -5.89 13.31
N THR A 317 8.88 -6.57 13.19
CA THR A 317 10.21 -5.94 13.21
C THR A 317 10.62 -5.54 11.79
N LYS A 318 11.57 -4.60 11.69
CA LYS A 318 12.18 -4.26 10.39
C LYS A 318 12.93 -5.44 9.75
N ASP A 319 13.48 -6.35 10.56
CA ASP A 319 14.30 -7.46 10.08
C ASP A 319 13.42 -8.58 9.51
N GLU A 320 12.25 -8.85 10.11
CA GLU A 320 11.24 -9.74 9.52
C GLU A 320 10.77 -9.25 8.16
N VAL A 321 10.50 -7.95 8.03
CA VAL A 321 10.11 -7.33 6.76
C VAL A 321 11.24 -7.41 5.74
N TRP A 322 12.47 -7.09 6.14
CA TRP A 322 13.64 -7.22 5.27
C TRP A 322 13.82 -8.65 4.75
N ASN A 323 13.83 -9.62 5.65
CA ASN A 323 13.98 -11.04 5.29
C ASN A 323 12.90 -11.48 4.31
N MET A 324 11.64 -11.17 4.61
CA MET A 324 10.50 -11.60 3.80
C MET A 324 10.54 -11.03 2.38
N PHE A 325 10.92 -9.77 2.23
CA PHE A 325 10.95 -9.09 0.93
C PHE A 325 12.22 -9.44 0.14
N ASN A 326 13.36 -9.62 0.81
CA ASN A 326 14.59 -10.10 0.19
C ASN A 326 14.45 -11.53 -0.35
N LEU A 327 13.79 -12.42 0.40
CA LEU A 327 13.47 -13.78 -0.05
C LEU A 327 12.52 -13.80 -1.26
N ALA A 328 11.71 -12.77 -1.45
CA ALA A 328 10.87 -12.58 -2.63
C ALA A 328 11.62 -12.00 -3.84
N GLY A 329 12.94 -11.78 -3.72
CA GLY A 329 13.79 -11.25 -4.78
C GLY A 329 13.71 -9.73 -4.93
N LEU A 330 13.25 -9.00 -3.91
CA LEU A 330 13.22 -7.54 -3.91
C LEU A 330 14.43 -6.97 -3.16
N THR A 331 14.99 -5.88 -3.67
CA THR A 331 16.12 -5.18 -3.04
C THR A 331 15.61 -4.07 -2.13
N GLU A 332 16.19 -3.94 -0.92
CA GLU A 332 15.88 -2.84 0.00
C GLU A 332 16.31 -1.49 -0.61
N VAL A 333 15.38 -0.55 -0.67
CA VAL A 333 15.65 0.88 -0.94
C VAL A 333 15.60 1.68 0.36
N GLN A 334 14.65 1.36 1.23
CA GLN A 334 14.48 1.98 2.54
C GLN A 334 13.76 1.03 3.49
N ASN A 335 14.16 0.96 4.76
CA ASN A 335 13.47 0.15 5.77
C ASN A 335 13.62 0.78 7.17
N LEU A 336 12.57 1.45 7.63
CA LEU A 336 12.60 2.31 8.81
C LEU A 336 11.62 1.84 9.88
N VAL A 337 12.02 2.02 11.14
CA VAL A 337 11.12 1.96 12.29
C VAL A 337 10.66 3.37 12.62
N ASP A 338 9.42 3.69 12.28
CA ASP A 338 8.81 4.99 12.52
C ASP A 338 8.12 5.03 13.88
N ARG A 339 8.72 5.77 14.82
CA ARG A 339 8.21 5.94 16.19
C ARG A 339 7.68 7.35 16.39
N ARG A 340 6.42 7.47 16.81
CA ARG A 340 5.75 8.76 17.04
C ARG A 340 4.97 8.78 18.35
N LEU A 341 4.95 9.93 19.01
CA LEU A 341 4.09 10.17 20.17
C LEU A 341 2.77 10.82 19.73
N GLN A 342 1.66 10.10 19.83
CA GLN A 342 0.32 10.64 19.58
C GLN A 342 -0.39 10.94 20.89
N VAL A 343 -0.92 12.16 21.03
CA VAL A 343 -1.67 12.57 22.23
C VAL A 343 -3.14 12.75 21.88
N ASN A 344 -4.00 11.86 22.38
CA ASN A 344 -5.44 12.08 22.33
C ASN A 344 -5.83 13.01 23.49
N ARG A 345 -5.94 14.30 23.21
CA ARG A 345 -6.26 15.32 24.22
C ARG A 345 -7.64 15.12 24.85
N LYS A 346 -8.64 14.67 24.07
CA LYS A 346 -10.00 14.40 24.57
C LYS A 346 -10.01 13.27 25.60
N LYS A 347 -9.27 12.19 25.34
CA LYS A 347 -9.17 11.03 26.25
C LYS A 347 -8.03 11.15 27.27
N LYS A 348 -7.20 12.21 27.18
CA LYS A 348 -5.97 12.39 27.97
C LYS A 348 -5.00 11.19 27.89
N VAL A 349 -4.97 10.49 26.76
CA VAL A 349 -4.11 9.31 26.55
C VAL A 349 -2.94 9.68 25.64
N LYS A 350 -1.72 9.37 26.08
CA LYS A 350 -0.52 9.34 25.24
C LYS A 350 -0.38 7.94 24.64
N MET A 351 -0.13 7.86 23.34
CA MET A 351 0.04 6.61 22.60
C MET A 351 1.39 6.68 21.89
N GLN A 352 2.29 5.79 22.28
CA GLN A 352 3.53 5.56 21.56
C GLN A 352 3.22 4.65 20.38
N ARG A 353 3.31 5.21 19.18
CA ARG A 353 2.99 4.51 17.95
C ARG A 353 4.27 4.06 17.26
N VAL A 354 4.25 2.82 16.79
CA VAL A 354 5.38 2.20 16.11
C VAL A 354 4.87 1.61 14.81
N TRP A 355 5.52 1.97 13.71
CA TRP A 355 5.26 1.42 12.39
C TRP A 355 6.57 0.98 11.75
N ILE A 356 6.48 -0.04 10.90
CA ILE A 356 7.53 -0.32 9.93
C ILE A 356 7.12 0.37 8.63
N GLN A 357 8.03 1.13 8.03
CA GLN A 357 7.82 1.83 6.78
C GLN A 357 8.99 1.53 5.85
N SER A 358 8.71 0.89 4.73
CA SER A 358 9.74 0.31 3.88
C SER A 358 9.42 0.48 2.40
N LYS A 359 10.46 0.53 1.59
CA LYS A 359 10.45 0.60 0.15
C LYS A 359 11.38 -0.49 -0.38
N PHE A 360 10.86 -1.35 -1.22
CA PHE A 360 11.62 -2.41 -1.87
C PHE A 360 11.41 -2.33 -3.37
N GLN A 361 12.43 -2.67 -4.14
CA GLN A 361 12.40 -2.56 -5.60
C GLN A 361 12.71 -3.91 -6.22
N LYS A 362 11.94 -4.28 -7.26
CA LYS A 362 12.29 -5.42 -8.11
C LYS A 362 13.56 -5.05 -8.90
N PRO A 363 14.63 -5.86 -8.88
CA PRO A 363 15.84 -5.57 -9.61
C PRO A 363 15.57 -5.26 -11.09
N LEU A 364 16.36 -4.36 -11.67
CA LEU A 364 16.37 -4.19 -13.11
C LEU A 364 16.89 -5.49 -13.74
N LEU A 365 16.30 -5.89 -14.87
CA LEU A 365 16.93 -6.88 -15.74
C LEU A 365 18.28 -6.29 -16.14
N LEU A 366 19.37 -6.92 -15.70
CA LEU A 366 20.68 -6.66 -16.31
C LEU A 366 20.50 -6.97 -17.79
N SER A 367 20.65 -5.96 -18.65
CA SER A 367 20.90 -6.24 -20.06
C SER A 367 22.09 -7.19 -20.06
N LEU A 368 21.93 -8.40 -20.60
CA LEU A 368 23.05 -9.25 -20.95
C LEU A 368 23.90 -8.43 -21.93
N SER A 369 24.85 -7.66 -21.43
CA SER A 369 25.87 -7.03 -22.24
C SER A 369 26.67 -8.18 -22.85
N ASN A 370 26.71 -8.18 -24.19
CA ASN A 370 27.37 -9.17 -25.02
C ASN A 370 28.69 -9.67 -24.41
N PRO A 371 28.96 -10.99 -24.35
CA PRO A 371 30.25 -11.52 -23.91
C PRO A 371 31.43 -11.22 -24.86
N GLU A 372 31.28 -10.40 -25.90
CA GLU A 372 32.26 -10.31 -27.00
C GLU A 372 33.40 -9.29 -26.81
N GLU A 373 33.54 -8.66 -25.65
CA GLU A 373 34.60 -7.66 -25.43
C GLU A 373 35.72 -8.11 -24.47
N THR A 374 36.01 -9.40 -24.39
CA THR A 374 37.22 -9.92 -23.70
C THR A 374 38.24 -10.64 -24.58
N THR A 375 38.11 -10.56 -25.91
CA THR A 375 39.09 -11.14 -26.86
C THR A 375 39.71 -10.09 -27.79
N LYS A 376 40.33 -9.05 -27.21
CA LYS A 376 41.42 -8.32 -27.88
C LYS A 376 42.56 -8.02 -26.89
N ARG A 377 43.20 -9.08 -26.39
CA ARG A 377 44.61 -9.01 -26.01
C ARG A 377 45.44 -9.56 -27.16
N HIS A 378 46.31 -8.69 -27.66
CA HIS A 378 47.31 -8.84 -28.71
C HIS A 378 47.81 -10.25 -29.05
N PRO A 379 47.98 -10.58 -30.34
CA PRO A 379 49.14 -11.32 -30.80
C PRO A 379 50.31 -10.36 -31.08
N TYR A 380 51.51 -10.84 -30.77
CA TYR A 380 52.84 -10.24 -30.86
C TYR A 380 53.16 -9.41 -32.11
N GLY A 381 54.05 -8.42 -31.94
CA GLY A 381 54.72 -7.67 -33.01
C GLY A 381 55.42 -6.44 -32.47
#